data_AF-A0A5B7JDA2-F1
#
_entry.id   AF-A0A5B7JDA2-F1
#
_cell.length_a   1.000
_cell.length_b   1.000
_cell.length_c   1.000
_cell.angle_alpha   90.00
_cell.angle_beta   90.00
_cell.angle_gamma   90.00
#
_symmetry.space_group_name_H-M   'P 1'
#
loop_
_entity.id
_entity.type
_entity.pdbx_description
1 polymer ?
#
loop_
_entity_poly.entity_id
_entity_poly.type
_entity_poly.pdbx_seq_one_letter_code
_entity_poly.pdbx_strand_id
1 'polypeptide(L)' 'MTTTQLSRRLTLHLASGAPKKHMQETHGTTINRETLEENTEISITCNDLRCLAILEALYIKDMNPLMNQQADDLQA' A
#
# COMPACT_ATOMS: atom_id res chain seq x y z
N MET A 1 11.27 -1.53 2.13
CA MET A 1 10.20 -1.25 3.11
C MET A 1 10.37 0.14 3.69
N THR A 2 9.35 0.99 3.62
CA THR A 2 9.50 2.37 4.11
C THR A 2 9.14 2.44 5.58
N THR A 3 10.14 2.72 6.42
CA THR A 3 9.98 3.17 7.82
C THR A 3 9.47 4.60 7.89
N THR A 4 8.51 4.93 7.03
CA THR A 4 7.99 6.28 6.86
C THR A 4 6.68 6.40 7.61
N GLN A 5 6.41 7.59 8.13
CA GLN A 5 5.14 7.86 8.79
C GLN A 5 3.98 7.58 7.82
N LEU A 6 2.86 7.09 8.37
CA LEU A 6 1.63 6.84 7.60
C LEU A 6 1.24 8.07 6.77
N SER A 7 1.29 9.26 7.37
CA SER A 7 1.02 10.54 6.71
C SER A 7 1.82 10.74 5.41
N ARG A 8 3.12 10.42 5.43
CA ARG A 8 4.01 10.52 4.27
C ARG A 8 3.68 9.46 3.23
N ARG A 9 3.35 8.23 3.64
CA ARG A 9 2.91 7.17 2.72
C ARG A 9 1.63 7.55 1.98
N LEU A 10 0.64 8.10 2.70
CA LEU A 10 -0.61 8.57 2.09
C LEU A 10 -0.36 9.70 1.07
N THR A 11 0.52 10.65 1.40
CA THR A 11 0.90 11.71 0.46
C THR A 11 1.55 11.15 -0.81
N LEU A 12 2.39 10.11 -0.69
CA LEU A 12 2.96 9.44 -1.87
C LEU A 12 1.89 8.73 -2.71
N HIS A 13 0.91 8.10 -2.07
CA HIS A 13 -0.23 7.50 -2.77
C HIS A 13 -1.04 8.53 -3.55
N LEU A 14 -1.21 9.73 -3.00
CA LEU A 14 -1.88 10.88 -3.65
C LEU A 14 -1.08 11.47 -4.82
N ALA A 15 0.26 11.50 -4.72
CA ALA A 15 1.12 12.07 -5.77
C ALA A 15 1.21 11.15 -6.99
N SER A 16 1.58 9.88 -6.80
CA SER A 16 1.91 8.96 -7.90
C SER A 16 1.84 7.48 -7.50
N GLY A 17 0.87 7.08 -6.67
CA GLY A 17 0.74 5.70 -6.21
C GLY A 17 -0.24 4.84 -7.00
N ALA A 18 -0.18 3.52 -6.79
CA ALA A 18 -1.16 2.56 -7.28
C ALA A 18 -2.62 2.92 -6.90
N PRO A 19 -2.94 3.43 -5.69
CA PRO A 19 -4.31 3.84 -5.36
C PRO A 19 -4.84 4.94 -6.27
N LYS A 20 -4.03 5.96 -6.58
CA LYS A 20 -4.42 7.04 -7.50
C LYS A 20 -4.72 6.51 -8.90
N LYS A 21 -3.84 5.65 -9.41
CA LYS A 21 -4.01 5.03 -10.74
C LYS A 21 -5.28 4.19 -10.78
N HIS A 22 -5.48 3.33 -9.78
CA HIS A 22 -6.66 2.48 -9.68
C HIS A 22 -7.96 3.28 -9.59
N MET A 23 -7.99 4.34 -8.78
CA MET A 23 -9.18 5.20 -8.67
C MET A 23 -9.50 5.90 -10.00
N GLN A 24 -8.49 6.37 -10.71
CA GLN A 24 -8.68 7.03 -11.99
C GLN A 24 -9.13 6.05 -13.09
N GLU A 25 -8.51 4.88 -13.19
CA GLU A 25 -8.75 3.90 -14.25
C GLU A 25 -10.02 3.07 -14.02
N THR A 26 -10.27 2.65 -12.79
CA THR A 26 -11.40 1.77 -12.44
C THR A 26 -12.66 2.54 -12.10
N HIS A 27 -12.52 3.68 -11.41
CA HIS A 27 -13.65 4.43 -10.86
C HIS A 27 -13.87 5.79 -11.52
N GLY A 28 -12.94 6.26 -12.38
CA GLY A 28 -13.04 7.57 -13.03
C GLY A 28 -12.98 8.75 -12.05
N THR A 29 -12.54 8.52 -10.81
CA THR A 29 -12.53 9.52 -9.75
C THR A 29 -11.12 9.92 -9.35
N THR A 30 -10.97 11.17 -8.90
CA THR A 30 -9.70 11.67 -8.37
C THR A 30 -9.66 11.41 -6.88
N ILE A 31 -8.64 10.67 -6.43
CA ILE A 31 -8.43 10.42 -5.00
C ILE A 31 -8.03 11.70 -4.29
N ASN A 32 -8.60 11.97 -3.12
CA ASN A 32 -8.21 13.07 -2.24
C ASN A 32 -7.65 12.50 -0.92
N ARG A 33 -7.19 13.40 -0.03
CA ARG A 33 -6.57 12.98 1.24
C ARG A 33 -7.56 12.32 2.19
N GLU A 34 -8.78 12.84 2.28
CA GLU A 34 -9.84 12.34 3.15
C GLU A 34 -10.22 10.90 2.76
N THR A 35 -10.42 10.64 1.46
CA THR A 35 -10.67 9.29 0.94
C THR A 35 -9.57 8.32 1.34
N LEU A 36 -8.30 8.73 1.28
CA LEU A 36 -7.19 7.87 1.69
C LEU A 36 -7.20 7.59 3.20
N GLU A 37 -7.51 8.59 4.03
CA GLU A 37 -7.54 8.45 5.49
C GLU A 37 -8.71 7.58 5.94
N GLU A 38 -9.90 7.74 5.34
CA GLU A 38 -11.09 6.93 5.63
C GLU A 38 -10.97 5.47 5.18
N ASN A 39 -10.20 5.22 4.12
CA ASN A 39 -10.05 3.88 3.52
C ASN A 39 -8.69 3.23 3.83
N THR A 40 -7.91 3.79 4.78
CA THR A 40 -6.65 3.18 5.24
C THR A 40 -6.72 2.85 6.72
N GLU A 41 -6.65 1.55 7.04
CA GLU A 41 -6.55 1.06 8.40
C GLU A 41 -5.16 0.47 8.68
N ILE A 42 -4.66 0.65 9.90
CA ILE A 42 -3.41 0.01 10.34
C ILE A 42 -3.74 -1.39 10.85
N SER A 43 -3.45 -2.43 10.06
CA SER A 43 -3.69 -3.83 10.48
C SER A 43 -2.73 -4.32 11.55
N ILE A 44 -1.48 -3.84 11.56
CA ILE A 44 -0.46 -4.23 12.55
C ILE A 44 0.57 -3.12 12.76
N THR A 45 1.08 -3.00 13.99
CA THR A 45 2.22 -2.14 14.33
C THR A 45 3.39 -2.99 14.82
N CYS A 46 4.59 -2.72 14.32
CA CYS A 46 5.80 -3.42 14.74
C CYS A 46 6.97 -2.44 14.78
N ASN A 47 7.73 -2.48 15.88
CA ASN A 47 8.91 -1.61 16.07
C ASN A 47 10.21 -2.27 15.57
N ASP A 48 10.22 -3.59 15.34
CA ASP A 48 11.40 -4.29 14.79
C ASP A 48 11.38 -4.21 13.25
N LEU A 49 12.34 -3.47 12.71
CA LEU A 49 12.48 -3.24 11.26
C LEU A 49 12.68 -4.53 10.46
N ARG A 50 13.29 -5.55 11.05
CA ARG A 50 13.53 -6.84 10.38
C ARG A 50 12.23 -7.61 10.25
N CYS A 51 11.39 -7.55 11.29
CA CYS A 51 10.10 -8.21 11.30
C CYS A 51 9.11 -7.55 10.35
N LEU A 52 9.18 -6.23 10.14
CA LEU A 52 8.29 -5.53 9.21
C LEU A 52 8.27 -6.18 7.82
N ALA A 53 9.42 -6.61 7.31
CA ALA A 53 9.51 -7.21 5.98
C ALA A 53 8.88 -8.58 5.88
N ILE A 54 9.07 -9.37 6.92
CA ILE A 54 8.49 -10.69 7.01
C ILE A 54 6.97 -10.55 7.17
N LEU A 55 6.51 -9.63 8.02
CA LEU A 55 5.10 -9.36 8.24
C LEU A 55 4.42 -8.87 6.95
N GLU A 56 4.98 -7.88 6.25
CA GLU A 56 4.41 -7.40 4.98
C GLU A 56 4.24 -8.55 3.97
N ALA A 57 5.27 -9.39 3.80
CA ALA A 57 5.20 -10.54 2.91
C ALA A 57 4.14 -11.58 3.35
N LEU A 58 4.05 -11.88 4.65
CA LEU A 58 3.03 -12.80 5.19
C LEU A 58 1.62 -12.26 4.97
N TYR A 59 1.38 -10.98 5.27
CA TYR A 59 0.06 -10.37 5.07
C TYR A 59 -0.33 -10.29 3.60
N ILE A 60 0.59 -9.97 2.68
CA ILE A 60 0.30 -9.97 1.24
C ILE A 60 -0.03 -11.39 0.77
N LYS A 61 0.72 -12.40 1.23
CA LYS A 61 0.48 -13.80 0.88
C LYS A 61 -0.88 -14.30 1.40
N ASP A 62 -1.20 -14.01 2.66
CA ASP A 62 -2.39 -14.53 3.32
C ASP A 62 -3.67 -13.81 2.88
N MET A 63 -3.62 -12.48 2.73
CA MET A 63 -4.78 -11.67 2.32
C MET A 63 -4.95 -11.58 0.80
N ASN A 64 -3.89 -11.88 0.04
CA ASN A 64 -3.83 -11.79 -1.42
C ASN A 64 -4.44 -10.51 -2.03
N PRO A 65 -4.09 -9.31 -1.54
CA PRO A 65 -4.66 -8.05 -2.01
C PRO A 65 -4.21 -7.71 -3.43
N LEU A 66 -5.14 -7.58 -4.37
CA LEU A 66 -4.88 -7.28 -5.79
C LEU A 66 -3.89 -6.11 -5.99
N MET A 67 -4.03 -5.04 -5.21
CA MET A 67 -3.21 -3.82 -5.35
C MET A 67 -1.79 -3.94 -4.76
N ASN A 68 -1.56 -4.87 -3.83
CA ASN A 68 -0.25 -5.07 -3.20
C ASN A 68 0.42 -6.39 -3.64
N GLN A 69 -0.16 -7.10 -4.60
CA GLN A 69 0.51 -8.21 -5.27
C GLN A 69 1.76 -7.68 -5.97
N GLN A 70 2.92 -8.18 -5.55
CA GLN A 70 4.17 -8.00 -6.27
C GLN A 70 4.29 -9.20 -7.21
N ALA A 71 4.16 -8.98 -8.51
CA ALA A 71 4.49 -10.01 -9.49
C ALA A 71 6.02 -10.14 -9.53
N ASP A 72 6.53 -11.34 -9.29
CA ASP A 72 7.92 -11.67 -9.60
C ASP A 72 8.06 -11.67 -11.13
N ASP A 73 8.63 -10.61 -11.71
CA ASP A 73 9.17 -10.67 -13.07
C ASP A 73 10.49 -11.43 -13.01
N LEU A 74 10.40 -12.73 -12.67
CA LEU A 74 11.50 -13.68 -12.82
C LEU A 74 11.61 -14.01 -14.30
N GLN A 75 12.12 -13.07 -15.09
CA GLN A 75 12.66 -13.39 -16.40
C GLN A 75 13.92 -14.25 -16.17
N ALA A 76 13.75 -15.55 -16.31
CA ALA A 76 14.83 -16.52 -16.42
C ALA A 76 15.28 -16.66 -17.89
#